data_AF-A0AAV1ZF42-F1
#
_entry.id   AF-A0AAV1ZF42-F1
#
_cell.length_a   1.000
_cell.length_b   1.000
_cell.length_c   1.000
_cell.angle_alpha   90.00
_cell.angle_beta   90.00
_cell.angle_gamma   90.00
#
_symmetry.space_group_name_H-M   'P 1'
#
loop_
_entity.id
_entity.type
_entity.pdbx_description
1 polymer ?
#
loop_
_entity_poly.entity_id
_entity_poly.type
_entity_poly.pdbx_seq_one_letter_code
_entity_poly.pdbx_strand_id
1 'polypeptide(L)'
;MVILWLVLFKICLLQTYIPSAYGSDGIISDGARIKTSDTHTTCSKGWFAFGDMCYSLGGKMKIGREKWENAQKVCKEDHNGNLATVYSQELQNFLTAFLLLNAQSNVWIGLHDRDNETDYKWADGTPVNFTNFEPMEPSGLAREEDKSHKNERGWKRLRMIRPFQQGVTYLSLKEDCMEMVFKSSRPQGKPGQWNDINCHNEIQFICQKAKGRPDASRNVLDPRYCTSEQGTGWRFEKSCFHVVTERKTWSEAEDFCAKNFKGHLATIDYRVNEYLKYILRSVAEQMWIGVKIKEEPQQKWSSGWLVSFENWAEQEEYVDGTCVLLDEGGSWLIQSCKKKLWFLCEYSTVSPPVLKPPAEDAHCPEQPPGWRDLGGERCYFFDIHAHITWNEANFNCMRRGGTLASIHSQEEVDVLFPFVRYNPGYQTFIGFYRHLKYDDDFVWADGSKVDFTYWDSGEPNLQKEQCTEMKTDNMKWNDKVCSEKRGYICSVPKVTSNNITTENIPQLPCKGGISNAALIGVIACVLVFSLLIGLVLYHFKTCDRGYDRVKKLSGTKLQMPSDFEKKTRYRSEIIITDDADHENVA
;
A
#
# COMPACT_ATOMS: atom_id res chain seq x y z
N MET A 1 1.93 21.05 56.60
CA MET A 1 3.01 22.03 56.88
C MET A 1 4.39 21.40 57.13
N VAL A 2 4.72 20.24 56.55
CA VAL A 2 6.12 19.71 56.50
C VAL A 2 6.45 19.04 55.14
N ILE A 3 5.55 19.07 54.15
CA ILE A 3 5.79 18.51 52.80
C ILE A 3 5.52 19.58 51.71
N LEU A 4 5.81 20.85 52.04
CA LEU A 4 5.83 21.96 51.08
C LEU A 4 7.17 22.70 51.07
N TRP A 5 8.16 22.20 51.82
CA TRP A 5 9.45 22.87 52.06
C TRP A 5 10.66 22.15 51.44
N LEU A 6 10.46 21.01 50.77
CA LEU A 6 11.56 20.25 50.12
C LEU A 6 11.59 20.35 48.59
N VAL A 7 10.66 21.08 47.97
CA VAL A 7 10.63 21.30 46.51
C VAL A 7 11.18 22.68 46.11
N LEU A 8 11.34 23.60 47.08
CA LEU A 8 11.80 24.98 46.82
C LEU A 8 13.29 25.24 47.08
N PHE A 9 14.08 24.23 47.49
CA PHE A 9 15.50 24.43 47.83
C PHE A 9 16.51 23.84 46.84
N LYS A 10 16.06 23.36 45.66
CA LYS A 10 16.94 22.88 44.57
C LYS A 10 16.97 23.77 43.31
N ILE A 11 16.36 24.96 43.37
CA ILE A 11 16.35 25.95 42.26
C ILE A 11 17.29 27.14 42.51
N CYS A 12 18.02 27.18 43.64
CA CYS A 12 18.76 28.39 44.04
C CYS A 12 20.29 28.26 44.05
N LEU A 13 20.88 27.56 43.08
CA LEU A 13 22.31 27.66 42.76
C LEU A 13 22.53 27.44 41.27
N LEU A 14 22.31 28.48 40.47
CA LEU A 14 23.00 28.79 39.20
C LEU A 14 22.46 30.12 38.67
N GLN A 15 22.86 31.21 39.32
CA GLN A 15 22.63 32.56 38.84
C GLN A 15 23.92 33.37 38.96
N THR A 16 24.77 33.24 37.94
CA THR A 16 25.70 34.23 37.36
C THR A 16 26.13 33.55 36.05
N TYR A 17 25.97 34.10 34.84
CA TYR A 17 26.32 35.43 34.36
C TYR A 17 25.73 35.56 32.95
N ILE A 18 24.83 36.51 32.69
CA ILE A 18 24.33 36.85 31.34
C ILE A 18 24.72 38.32 31.11
N PRO A 19 25.61 38.64 30.17
CA PRO A 19 25.72 39.99 29.67
C PRO A 19 24.61 40.23 28.65
N SER A 20 23.75 41.19 29.00
CA SER A 20 22.89 41.92 28.08
C SER A 20 23.75 42.64 27.03
N ALA A 21 23.41 42.45 25.76
CA ALA A 21 23.68 43.43 24.71
C ALA A 21 22.45 43.49 23.79
N TYR A 22 21.65 44.53 24.00
CA TYR A 22 20.73 45.07 23.01
C TYR A 22 21.53 45.43 21.76
N GLY A 23 21.06 44.95 20.61
CA GLY A 23 21.60 45.25 19.30
C GLY A 23 20.59 44.81 18.26
N SER A 24 19.56 45.64 18.06
CA SER A 24 18.73 45.65 16.88
C SER A 24 19.63 45.84 15.66
N ASP A 25 19.78 44.81 14.83
CA ASP A 25 20.03 44.94 13.40
C ASP A 25 19.68 43.62 12.72
N GLY A 26 18.90 43.74 11.66
CA GLY A 26 18.41 42.61 10.87
C GLY A 26 19.56 41.85 10.23
N ILE A 27 19.59 40.54 10.46
CA ILE A 27 20.39 39.64 9.61
C ILE A 27 19.59 39.42 8.34
N ILE A 28 19.88 40.31 7.39
CA ILE A 28 19.68 40.13 5.96
C ILE A 28 20.23 38.73 5.61
N SER A 29 19.40 37.86 5.05
CA SER A 29 19.88 36.74 4.25
C SER A 29 20.48 37.30 2.96
N ASP A 30 21.62 37.97 3.09
CA ASP A 30 22.45 38.31 1.96
C ASP A 30 22.97 36.98 1.44
N GLY A 31 22.69 36.73 0.17
CA GLY A 31 23.11 35.53 -0.52
C GLY A 31 24.55 35.24 -0.17
N ALA A 32 24.79 34.01 0.29
CA ALA A 32 26.13 33.50 0.48
C ALA A 32 26.88 33.70 -0.84
N ARG A 33 27.66 34.79 -0.90
CA ARG A 33 28.64 35.04 -1.94
C ARG A 33 29.72 34.00 -1.66
N ILE A 34 29.57 32.85 -2.31
CA ILE A 34 30.55 31.77 -2.33
C ILE A 34 31.90 32.42 -2.63
N LYS A 35 32.85 32.29 -1.72
CA LYS A 35 34.25 32.63 -2.00
C LYS A 35 34.66 31.76 -3.19
N THR A 36 34.84 32.39 -4.35
CA THR A 36 35.22 31.78 -5.60
C THR A 36 36.63 31.22 -5.51
N SER A 37 36.74 29.91 -5.26
CA SER A 37 37.83 29.04 -5.72
C SER A 37 37.48 27.58 -5.41
N ASP A 38 36.37 27.09 -5.96
CA ASP A 38 36.15 25.66 -6.13
C ASP A 38 35.51 25.43 -7.50
N THR A 39 36.12 24.56 -8.29
CA THR A 39 35.61 24.14 -9.59
C THR A 39 34.22 23.54 -9.41
N HIS A 40 33.16 24.19 -9.91
CA HIS A 40 31.77 23.73 -9.79
C HIS A 40 31.58 22.34 -10.43
N THR A 41 31.77 21.26 -9.68
CA THR A 41 31.47 19.90 -10.15
C THR A 41 29.96 19.71 -10.28
N THR A 42 29.46 19.25 -11.42
CA THR A 42 28.01 19.09 -11.70
C THR A 42 27.69 17.67 -12.18
N CYS A 43 26.41 17.28 -12.09
CA CYS A 43 25.92 16.01 -12.62
C CYS A 43 25.46 16.16 -14.07
N SER A 44 25.71 15.13 -14.89
CA SER A 44 25.24 15.08 -16.29
C SER A 44 23.71 15.02 -16.37
N LYS A 45 23.13 15.38 -17.54
CA LYS A 45 21.67 15.25 -17.77
C LYS A 45 21.18 13.84 -17.43
N GLY A 46 20.10 13.75 -16.65
CA GLY A 46 19.54 12.48 -16.18
C GLY A 46 20.14 11.94 -14.87
N TRP A 47 21.12 12.64 -14.30
CA TRP A 47 21.71 12.34 -12.99
C TRP A 47 21.36 13.43 -11.97
N PHE A 48 21.16 13.01 -10.72
CA PHE A 48 20.66 13.82 -9.61
C PHE A 48 21.75 13.96 -8.54
N ALA A 49 22.03 15.19 -8.10
CA ALA A 49 23.15 15.45 -7.19
C ALA A 49 22.78 15.28 -5.71
N PHE A 50 23.61 14.62 -4.92
CA PHE A 50 23.53 14.67 -3.46
C PHE A 50 24.94 14.59 -2.86
N GLY A 51 25.28 15.53 -1.97
CA GLY A 51 26.67 15.69 -1.52
C GLY A 51 27.58 15.87 -2.74
N ASP A 52 28.67 15.11 -2.80
CA ASP A 52 29.62 15.08 -3.93
C ASP A 52 29.37 13.96 -4.95
N MET A 53 28.19 13.32 -4.86
CA MET A 53 27.79 12.19 -5.69
C MET A 53 26.62 12.56 -6.61
N CYS A 54 26.50 11.81 -7.69
CA CYS A 54 25.43 11.85 -8.67
C CYS A 54 24.73 10.48 -8.72
N TYR A 55 23.40 10.48 -8.80
CA TYR A 55 22.57 9.28 -8.81
C TYR A 55 21.70 9.22 -10.06
N SER A 56 21.52 8.04 -10.66
CA SER A 56 20.60 7.86 -11.78
C SER A 56 19.91 6.51 -11.72
N LEU A 57 18.77 6.42 -12.41
CA LEU A 57 17.92 5.24 -12.44
C LEU A 57 18.12 4.47 -13.75
N GLY A 58 18.55 3.22 -13.63
CA GLY A 58 18.60 2.23 -14.70
C GLY A 58 17.30 1.42 -14.78
N GLY A 59 17.02 0.87 -15.97
CA GLY A 59 15.88 -0.04 -16.19
C GLY A 59 14.49 0.56 -16.24
N LYS A 60 14.37 1.85 -16.62
CA LYS A 60 13.07 2.55 -16.76
C LYS A 60 12.05 1.81 -17.63
N MET A 61 12.51 1.07 -18.64
CA MET A 61 11.67 0.17 -19.44
C MET A 61 11.91 -1.27 -19.01
N LYS A 62 10.90 -2.16 -19.15
CA LYS A 62 11.02 -3.58 -18.79
C LYS A 62 12.29 -4.24 -19.37
N ILE A 63 12.64 -3.94 -20.62
CA ILE A 63 13.82 -4.49 -21.29
C ILE A 63 15.17 -4.04 -20.69
N GLY A 64 15.20 -2.96 -19.91
CA GLY A 64 16.42 -2.47 -19.26
C GLY A 64 16.54 -2.87 -17.80
N ARG A 65 15.61 -3.67 -17.27
CA ARG A 65 15.71 -4.21 -15.91
C ARG A 65 16.75 -5.31 -15.90
N GLU A 66 17.48 -5.42 -14.81
CA GLU A 66 18.68 -6.26 -14.75
C GLU A 66 18.76 -7.02 -13.43
N LYS A 67 19.49 -8.14 -13.46
CA LYS A 67 19.94 -8.87 -12.27
C LYS A 67 20.93 -8.03 -11.49
N TRP A 68 21.09 -8.28 -10.19
CA TRP A 68 21.95 -7.43 -9.34
C TRP A 68 23.39 -7.32 -9.87
N GLU A 69 24.00 -8.43 -10.30
CA GLU A 69 25.35 -8.45 -10.85
C GLU A 69 25.46 -7.64 -12.15
N ASN A 70 24.48 -7.78 -13.03
CA ASN A 70 24.44 -7.05 -14.28
C ASN A 70 24.23 -5.56 -14.04
N ALA A 71 23.34 -5.19 -13.11
CA ALA A 71 23.10 -3.81 -12.71
C ALA A 71 24.39 -3.18 -12.15
N GLN A 72 25.13 -3.89 -11.30
CA GLN A 72 26.43 -3.44 -10.80
C GLN A 72 27.46 -3.30 -11.91
N LYS A 73 27.47 -4.21 -12.88
CA LYS A 73 28.32 -4.14 -14.06
C LYS A 73 28.00 -2.91 -14.91
N VAL A 74 26.72 -2.64 -15.18
CA VAL A 74 26.27 -1.43 -15.89
C VAL A 74 26.75 -0.17 -15.17
N CYS A 75 26.56 -0.07 -13.84
CA CYS A 75 27.02 1.10 -13.09
C CYS A 75 28.54 1.27 -13.12
N LYS A 76 29.31 0.17 -13.10
CA LYS A 76 30.78 0.22 -13.20
C LYS A 76 31.26 0.57 -14.60
N GLU A 77 30.82 -0.16 -15.62
CA GLU A 77 31.37 -0.08 -16.98
C GLU A 77 30.84 1.13 -17.75
N ASP A 78 29.54 1.41 -17.69
CA ASP A 78 28.93 2.47 -18.49
C ASP A 78 29.06 3.85 -17.83
N HIS A 79 29.25 3.87 -16.49
CA HIS A 79 29.13 5.09 -15.70
C HIS A 79 30.32 5.36 -14.79
N ASN A 80 31.32 4.48 -14.75
CA ASN A 80 32.48 4.57 -13.86
C ASN A 80 32.05 4.84 -12.40
N GLY A 81 31.02 4.12 -11.97
CA GLY A 81 30.34 4.25 -10.69
C GLY A 81 30.07 2.89 -10.06
N ASN A 82 29.09 2.84 -9.16
CA ASN A 82 28.61 1.62 -8.52
C ASN A 82 27.09 1.69 -8.35
N LEU A 83 26.45 0.60 -7.98
CA LEU A 83 25.13 0.65 -7.37
C LEU A 83 25.14 1.56 -6.14
N ALA A 84 24.01 2.20 -5.87
CA ALA A 84 23.90 3.21 -4.83
C ALA A 84 24.19 2.65 -3.43
N THR A 85 24.99 3.39 -2.68
CA THR A 85 25.34 3.13 -1.29
C THR A 85 24.58 4.09 -0.40
N VAL A 86 24.06 3.61 0.72
CA VAL A 86 23.32 4.43 1.68
C VAL A 86 24.05 4.46 3.01
N TYR A 87 24.72 5.58 3.30
CA TYR A 87 25.60 5.73 4.46
C TYR A 87 25.06 6.66 5.55
N SER A 88 23.94 7.35 5.31
CA SER A 88 23.32 8.21 6.32
C SER A 88 21.82 8.30 6.16
N GLN A 89 21.13 8.71 7.22
CA GLN A 89 19.71 9.03 7.15
C GLN A 89 19.48 10.16 6.14
N GLU A 90 20.42 11.09 5.96
CA GLU A 90 20.29 12.18 4.99
C GLU A 90 20.16 11.69 3.57
N LEU A 91 21.04 10.77 3.19
CA LEU A 91 21.08 10.16 1.87
C LEU A 91 19.92 9.18 1.65
N GLN A 92 19.57 8.36 2.64
CA GLN A 92 18.43 7.44 2.58
C GLN A 92 17.17 8.17 2.12
N ASN A 93 16.92 9.26 2.81
CA ASN A 93 15.79 10.13 2.62
C ASN A 93 15.80 10.75 1.20
N PHE A 94 16.97 11.15 0.69
CA PHE A 94 17.13 11.58 -0.71
C PHE A 94 16.78 10.47 -1.70
N LEU A 95 17.27 9.26 -1.46
CA LEU A 95 17.03 8.11 -2.33
C LEU A 95 15.57 7.66 -2.27
N THR A 96 14.89 7.75 -1.13
CA THR A 96 13.44 7.51 -1.01
C THR A 96 12.64 8.46 -1.89
N ALA A 97 12.93 9.76 -1.85
CA ALA A 97 12.25 10.71 -2.73
C ALA A 97 12.62 10.54 -4.19
N PHE A 98 13.90 10.30 -4.48
CA PHE A 98 14.36 9.97 -5.83
C PHE A 98 13.61 8.76 -6.38
N LEU A 99 13.43 7.71 -5.57
CA LEU A 99 12.68 6.50 -5.89
C LEU A 99 11.20 6.84 -6.19
N LEU A 100 10.53 7.56 -5.30
CA LEU A 100 9.13 7.97 -5.48
C LEU A 100 8.91 8.89 -6.69
N LEU A 101 9.92 9.64 -7.13
CA LEU A 101 9.83 10.55 -8.27
C LEU A 101 10.15 9.90 -9.61
N ASN A 102 11.09 8.95 -9.62
CA ASN A 102 11.71 8.49 -10.87
C ASN A 102 11.45 7.02 -11.19
N ALA A 103 11.17 6.19 -10.19
CA ALA A 103 11.01 4.75 -10.38
C ALA A 103 9.54 4.34 -10.57
N GLN A 104 9.37 3.12 -11.09
CA GLN A 104 8.07 2.49 -11.32
C GLN A 104 7.93 1.14 -10.60
N SER A 105 9.00 0.68 -9.95
CA SER A 105 9.07 -0.58 -9.20
C SER A 105 10.21 -0.48 -8.19
N ASN A 106 10.37 -1.52 -7.37
CA ASN A 106 11.54 -1.67 -6.50
C ASN A 106 12.84 -1.60 -7.32
N VAL A 107 13.92 -1.18 -6.66
CA VAL A 107 15.21 -0.92 -7.30
C VAL A 107 16.35 -1.62 -6.56
N TRP A 108 17.33 -2.15 -7.28
CA TRP A 108 18.58 -2.60 -6.68
C TRP A 108 19.37 -1.43 -6.09
N ILE A 109 19.94 -1.68 -4.91
CA ILE A 109 21.00 -0.88 -4.28
C ILE A 109 22.24 -1.75 -4.07
N GLY A 110 23.36 -1.14 -3.72
CA GLY A 110 24.66 -1.81 -3.68
C GLY A 110 24.88 -2.75 -2.48
N LEU A 111 23.93 -2.88 -1.56
CA LEU A 111 24.08 -3.73 -0.37
C LEU A 111 23.83 -5.20 -0.75
N HIS A 112 24.71 -6.10 -0.30
CA HIS A 112 24.58 -7.53 -0.54
C HIS A 112 25.39 -8.34 0.49
N ASP A 113 25.04 -9.61 0.69
CA ASP A 113 25.80 -10.57 1.51
C ASP A 113 26.13 -11.88 0.73
N ARG A 114 26.11 -11.77 -0.60
CA ARG A 114 26.46 -12.81 -1.60
C ARG A 114 27.65 -13.72 -1.23
N ASP A 115 28.69 -13.17 -0.60
CA ASP A 115 29.91 -13.90 -0.27
C ASP A 115 29.81 -14.70 1.03
N ASN A 116 29.06 -14.19 2.01
CA ASN A 116 28.93 -14.78 3.34
C ASN A 116 27.62 -14.30 3.97
N GLU A 117 26.73 -15.23 4.26
CA GLU A 117 25.40 -14.98 4.84
C GLU A 117 25.51 -14.08 6.08
N THR A 118 24.64 -13.07 6.17
CA THR A 118 24.60 -12.07 7.26
C THR A 118 25.77 -11.07 7.30
N ASP A 119 26.77 -11.20 6.43
CA ASP A 119 27.92 -10.28 6.31
C ASP A 119 27.69 -9.28 5.16
N TYR A 120 26.73 -8.37 5.36
CA TYR A 120 26.36 -7.37 4.37
C TYR A 120 27.49 -6.38 4.08
N LYS A 121 27.72 -6.11 2.79
CA LYS A 121 28.73 -5.18 2.28
C LYS A 121 28.16 -4.33 1.15
N TRP A 122 28.64 -3.09 1.07
CA TRP A 122 28.36 -2.23 -0.07
C TRP A 122 29.28 -2.57 -1.25
N ALA A 123 28.72 -2.60 -2.45
CA ALA A 123 29.44 -2.94 -3.67
C ALA A 123 30.56 -1.95 -4.06
N ASP A 124 30.57 -0.75 -3.46
CA ASP A 124 31.63 0.26 -3.59
C ASP A 124 32.73 0.17 -2.52
N GLY A 125 32.59 -0.75 -1.55
CA GLY A 125 33.53 -0.96 -0.44
C GLY A 125 33.32 -0.07 0.78
N THR A 126 32.29 0.79 0.79
CA THR A 126 31.93 1.59 1.97
C THR A 126 31.53 0.68 3.14
N PRO A 127 31.92 0.98 4.39
CA PRO A 127 31.46 0.21 5.55
C PRO A 127 29.96 0.38 5.79
N VAL A 128 29.29 -0.70 6.23
CA VAL A 128 27.87 -0.68 6.57
C VAL A 128 27.66 -0.08 7.96
N ASN A 129 27.47 1.24 8.02
CA ASN A 129 27.24 1.99 9.26
C ASN A 129 25.80 2.50 9.42
N PHE A 130 24.96 2.30 8.41
CA PHE A 130 23.57 2.74 8.37
C PHE A 130 22.72 1.64 7.73
N THR A 131 21.55 1.39 8.30
CA THR A 131 20.60 0.37 7.82
C THR A 131 19.16 0.87 7.89
N ASN A 132 18.33 0.52 6.91
CA ASN A 132 16.91 0.90 6.86
C ASN A 132 16.02 -0.25 6.37
N PHE A 133 16.13 -1.43 6.99
CA PHE A 133 15.36 -2.62 6.61
C PHE A 133 13.84 -2.46 6.81
N GLU A 134 13.06 -3.17 6.01
CA GLU A 134 11.63 -3.35 6.22
C GLU A 134 11.33 -4.15 7.51
N PRO A 135 10.10 -4.07 8.05
CA PRO A 135 9.69 -4.90 9.18
C PRO A 135 9.94 -6.39 8.91
N MET A 136 10.67 -7.03 9.83
CA MET A 136 11.04 -8.45 9.76
C MET A 136 12.01 -8.80 8.60
N GLU A 137 12.74 -7.82 8.07
CA GLU A 137 13.89 -8.01 7.17
C GLU A 137 15.23 -7.68 7.89
N PRO A 138 16.36 -8.20 7.40
CA PRO A 138 16.47 -9.19 6.34
C PRO A 138 15.88 -10.56 6.74
N SER A 139 15.30 -11.27 5.79
CA SER A 139 14.70 -12.59 5.99
C SER A 139 15.49 -13.68 5.28
N GLY A 140 15.21 -14.95 5.56
CA GLY A 140 16.01 -16.03 4.96
C GLY A 140 17.24 -16.48 5.76
N LEU A 141 17.36 -16.11 7.05
CA LEU A 141 18.29 -16.70 8.03
C LEU A 141 18.09 -18.23 8.20
N ALA A 142 18.44 -19.03 7.20
CA ALA A 142 18.64 -20.45 7.34
C ALA A 142 20.04 -20.63 7.93
N ARG A 143 20.13 -20.66 9.26
CA ARG A 143 21.32 -21.14 9.97
C ARG A 143 21.80 -22.44 9.32
N GLU A 144 22.95 -22.39 8.67
CA GLU A 144 23.68 -23.58 8.22
C GLU A 144 24.42 -24.28 9.39
N GLU A 145 23.94 -24.12 10.63
CA GLU A 145 24.50 -24.75 11.82
C GLU A 145 23.45 -25.62 12.52
N ASP A 146 23.41 -26.90 12.17
CA ASP A 146 23.80 -27.97 13.12
C ASP A 146 23.69 -29.36 12.45
N LYS A 147 24.71 -29.75 11.68
CA LYS A 147 24.95 -31.16 11.32
C LYS A 147 25.83 -31.88 12.36
N SER A 148 26.01 -31.33 13.55
CA SER A 148 27.05 -31.77 14.50
C SER A 148 26.59 -32.26 15.86
N HIS A 149 25.30 -32.27 16.19
CA HIS A 149 24.83 -32.88 17.45
C HIS A 149 23.76 -33.95 17.22
N LYS A 150 24.23 -35.14 16.81
CA LYS A 150 23.61 -36.37 17.32
C LYS A 150 23.83 -36.39 18.82
N ASN A 151 22.79 -36.17 19.62
CA ASN A 151 22.48 -36.96 20.81
C ASN A 151 21.14 -36.56 21.44
N GLU A 152 20.53 -37.57 22.06
CA GLU A 152 19.15 -37.64 22.49
C GLU A 152 18.77 -36.66 23.62
N ARG A 153 17.49 -36.29 23.63
CA ARG A 153 16.68 -35.66 24.72
C ARG A 153 16.83 -34.15 24.89
N GLY A 154 15.97 -33.41 24.18
CA GLY A 154 15.83 -31.97 24.41
C GLY A 154 14.59 -31.27 23.83
N TRP A 155 13.51 -31.96 23.44
CA TRP A 155 12.29 -31.28 23.00
C TRP A 155 11.38 -30.94 24.19
N LYS A 156 11.57 -29.78 24.82
CA LYS A 156 10.50 -29.15 25.60
C LYS A 156 10.49 -27.62 25.41
N ARG A 157 9.36 -27.18 24.84
CA ARG A 157 8.82 -25.80 24.72
C ARG A 157 9.24 -24.97 23.51
N LEU A 158 8.68 -25.30 22.35
CA LEU A 158 7.96 -24.32 21.52
C LEU A 158 6.62 -24.94 21.14
N ARG A 159 5.51 -24.25 21.43
CA ARG A 159 4.15 -24.69 21.09
C ARG A 159 3.94 -24.51 19.58
N MET A 160 3.54 -25.61 18.94
CA MET A 160 3.27 -25.78 17.52
C MET A 160 2.17 -24.83 17.00
N ILE A 161 2.48 -24.08 15.93
CA ILE A 161 1.57 -23.94 14.78
C ILE A 161 1.85 -25.17 13.91
N ARG A 162 0.81 -25.94 13.57
CA ARG A 162 0.96 -27.18 12.78
C ARG A 162 1.29 -26.85 11.31
N PRO A 163 2.30 -27.48 10.68
CA PRO A 163 2.42 -27.46 9.23
C PRO A 163 1.50 -28.51 8.62
N PHE A 164 0.74 -28.09 7.61
CA PHE A 164 0.01 -28.97 6.69
C PHE A 164 1.05 -29.64 5.77
N GLN A 165 1.03 -30.98 5.71
CA GLN A 165 1.97 -31.78 4.90
C GLN A 165 1.55 -31.78 3.43
N GLN A 166 2.41 -31.27 2.56
CA GLN A 166 2.88 -31.99 1.37
C GLN A 166 4.22 -31.36 0.97
N GLY A 167 5.20 -32.23 0.66
CA GLY A 167 6.61 -31.89 0.58
C GLY A 167 6.92 -30.81 -0.45
N VAL A 168 7.24 -29.62 0.05
CA VAL A 168 8.09 -28.68 -0.65
C VAL A 168 9.45 -28.80 0.02
N THR A 169 10.43 -29.35 -0.69
CA THR A 169 11.83 -29.12 -0.35
C THR A 169 12.02 -27.62 -0.21
N TYR A 170 12.32 -27.11 1.00
CA TYR A 170 12.80 -25.74 1.17
C TYR A 170 14.15 -25.65 0.44
N LEU A 171 14.11 -25.49 -0.88
CA LEU A 171 15.12 -24.75 -1.60
C LEU A 171 15.07 -23.37 -0.97
N SER A 172 15.92 -23.14 0.03
CA SER A 172 16.29 -21.80 0.47
C SER A 172 16.69 -21.06 -0.80
N LEU A 173 15.80 -20.19 -1.27
CA LEU A 173 16.19 -19.17 -2.22
C LEU A 173 17.14 -18.29 -1.41
N LYS A 174 18.42 -18.32 -1.75
CA LYS A 174 19.42 -17.47 -1.13
C LYS A 174 19.11 -16.03 -1.51
N GLU A 175 18.67 -15.23 -0.54
CA GLU A 175 18.25 -13.83 -0.74
C GLU A 175 19.42 -12.91 -0.41
N ASP A 176 20.39 -12.85 -1.33
CA ASP A 176 21.68 -12.21 -1.04
C ASP A 176 21.78 -10.73 -1.46
N CYS A 177 20.75 -10.22 -2.14
CA CYS A 177 20.81 -8.94 -2.82
C CYS A 177 19.73 -7.99 -2.32
N MET A 178 20.13 -6.76 -2.02
CA MET A 178 19.25 -5.78 -1.40
C MET A 178 18.53 -4.92 -2.44
N GLU A 179 17.21 -4.91 -2.38
CA GLU A 179 16.39 -3.91 -3.06
C GLU A 179 15.98 -2.79 -2.10
N MET A 180 15.84 -1.58 -2.63
CA MET A 180 15.09 -0.50 -2.00
C MET A 180 13.65 -0.54 -2.52
N VAL A 181 12.70 -0.63 -1.59
CA VAL A 181 11.31 -0.92 -1.87
C VAL A 181 10.57 0.34 -2.31
N PHE A 182 10.00 0.32 -3.51
CA PHE A 182 9.10 1.38 -4.00
C PHE A 182 7.70 1.19 -3.42
N LYS A 183 7.24 -0.07 -3.37
CA LYS A 183 5.93 -0.49 -2.89
C LYS A 183 6.08 -1.72 -1.99
N SER A 184 5.78 -1.57 -0.70
CA SER A 184 5.95 -2.68 0.25
C SER A 184 4.86 -3.73 0.10
N SER A 185 5.28 -4.99 0.04
CA SER A 185 4.39 -6.15 0.20
C SER A 185 4.15 -6.51 1.67
N ARG A 186 4.89 -5.91 2.61
CA ARG A 186 4.80 -6.21 4.04
C ARG A 186 3.83 -5.25 4.76
N PRO A 187 3.02 -5.75 5.70
CA PRO A 187 2.25 -4.88 6.59
C PRO A 187 3.19 -3.91 7.31
N GLN A 188 2.88 -2.61 7.27
CA GLN A 188 3.67 -1.50 7.84
C GLN A 188 4.99 -1.16 7.13
N GLY A 189 5.37 -1.86 6.05
CA GLY A 189 6.52 -1.46 5.25
C GLY A 189 6.27 -0.16 4.50
N LYS A 190 7.32 0.64 4.35
CA LYS A 190 7.28 2.01 3.79
C LYS A 190 8.22 2.12 2.60
N PRO A 191 7.88 2.95 1.59
CA PRO A 191 8.78 3.24 0.49
C PRO A 191 10.16 3.71 0.97
N GLY A 192 11.21 3.22 0.33
CA GLY A 192 12.61 3.50 0.66
C GLY A 192 13.23 2.56 1.69
N GLN A 193 12.44 1.73 2.38
CA GLN A 193 13.00 0.66 3.21
C GLN A 193 13.59 -0.47 2.35
N TRP A 194 14.41 -1.32 2.97
CA TRP A 194 15.21 -2.31 2.25
C TRP A 194 14.72 -3.73 2.52
N ASN A 195 14.77 -4.53 1.47
CA ASN A 195 14.36 -5.93 1.48
C ASN A 195 15.44 -6.76 0.75
N ASP A 196 15.84 -7.88 1.33
CA ASP A 196 16.73 -8.83 0.70
C ASP A 196 15.94 -9.83 -0.14
N ILE A 197 16.35 -10.00 -1.39
CA ILE A 197 15.67 -10.85 -2.35
C ILE A 197 16.69 -11.58 -3.23
N ASN A 198 16.20 -12.55 -4.00
CA ASN A 198 17.03 -13.30 -4.94
C ASN A 198 17.69 -12.38 -5.98
N CYS A 199 19.03 -12.39 -6.04
CA CYS A 199 19.85 -11.60 -6.97
C CYS A 199 19.50 -11.77 -8.46
N HIS A 200 18.86 -12.89 -8.82
CA HIS A 200 18.47 -13.20 -10.19
C HIS A 200 17.19 -12.48 -10.65
N ASN A 201 16.54 -11.72 -9.77
CA ASN A 201 15.38 -10.90 -10.14
C ASN A 201 15.80 -9.75 -11.06
N GLU A 202 15.02 -9.52 -12.11
CA GLU A 202 15.25 -8.42 -13.07
C GLU A 202 14.40 -7.21 -12.69
N ILE A 203 15.01 -6.27 -11.96
CA ILE A 203 14.36 -5.05 -11.49
C ILE A 203 15.12 -3.79 -11.93
N GLN A 204 14.55 -2.63 -11.61
CA GLN A 204 15.22 -1.35 -11.80
C GLN A 204 16.43 -1.23 -10.86
N PHE A 205 17.31 -0.26 -11.04
CA PHE A 205 18.48 -0.10 -10.18
C PHE A 205 18.96 1.34 -10.12
N ILE A 206 19.58 1.72 -9.00
CA ILE A 206 20.15 3.06 -8.82
C ILE A 206 21.67 2.97 -8.96
N CYS A 207 22.23 3.68 -9.94
CA CYS A 207 23.68 3.89 -10.02
C CYS A 207 24.06 5.18 -9.29
N GLN A 208 25.23 5.17 -8.65
CA GLN A 208 25.91 6.34 -8.11
C GLN A 208 27.28 6.53 -8.78
N LYS A 209 27.72 7.77 -8.91
CA LYS A 209 29.09 8.13 -9.32
C LYS A 209 29.51 9.46 -8.73
N ALA A 210 30.82 9.71 -8.61
CA ALA A 210 31.33 11.02 -8.20
C ALA A 210 30.94 12.11 -9.22
N LYS A 211 30.73 13.34 -8.75
CA LYS A 211 30.52 14.48 -9.67
C LYS A 211 31.72 14.65 -10.60
N GLY A 212 31.45 14.96 -11.88
CA GLY A 212 32.48 15.24 -12.87
C GLY A 212 32.97 16.69 -12.82
N ARG A 213 34.03 17.01 -13.58
CA ARG A 213 34.43 18.40 -13.84
C ARG A 213 33.28 19.16 -14.52
N PRO A 214 33.09 20.47 -14.24
CA PRO A 214 32.02 21.26 -14.86
C PRO A 214 32.07 21.17 -16.39
N ASP A 215 30.98 20.73 -17.00
CA ASP A 215 30.69 21.06 -18.40
C ASP A 215 30.24 22.53 -18.44
N ALA A 216 31.14 23.42 -18.85
CA ALA A 216 30.93 24.87 -18.91
C ALA A 216 29.81 25.30 -19.89
N SER A 217 29.16 24.37 -20.59
CA SER A 217 28.13 24.67 -21.59
C SER A 217 26.68 24.60 -21.09
N ARG A 218 26.41 24.26 -19.82
CA ARG A 218 25.02 23.99 -19.38
C ARG A 218 24.67 24.47 -17.97
N ASN A 219 23.77 25.45 -17.91
CA ASN A 219 22.91 25.69 -16.74
C ASN A 219 21.87 24.56 -16.65
N VAL A 220 22.25 23.40 -16.10
CA VAL A 220 21.29 22.34 -15.81
C VAL A 220 20.54 22.73 -14.54
N LEU A 221 19.31 23.24 -14.70
CA LEU A 221 18.36 23.35 -13.60
C LEU A 221 18.13 21.94 -13.07
N ASP A 222 18.48 21.73 -11.81
CA ASP A 222 18.25 20.47 -11.14
C ASP A 222 16.73 20.20 -11.10
N PRO A 223 16.27 19.11 -11.73
CA PRO A 223 14.84 18.85 -11.94
C PRO A 223 14.07 18.62 -10.63
N ARG A 224 14.77 18.45 -9.49
CA ARG A 224 14.16 18.40 -8.14
C ARG A 224 13.69 19.75 -7.67
N TYR A 225 14.20 20.82 -8.24
CA TYR A 225 13.89 22.16 -7.80
C TYR A 225 13.10 22.89 -8.87
N CYS A 226 12.26 23.79 -8.40
CA CYS A 226 11.59 24.78 -9.22
C CYS A 226 12.02 26.15 -8.73
N THR A 227 12.31 27.06 -9.65
CA THR A 227 12.69 28.44 -9.32
C THR A 227 11.49 29.34 -9.55
N SER A 228 11.20 30.19 -8.58
CA SER A 228 10.27 31.32 -8.72
C SER A 228 10.99 32.61 -8.32
N GLU A 229 10.33 33.74 -8.54
CA GLU A 229 10.85 35.05 -8.10
C GLU A 229 11.06 35.11 -6.57
N GLN A 230 10.37 34.24 -5.81
CA GLN A 230 10.46 34.15 -4.36
C GLN A 230 11.53 33.15 -3.87
N GLY A 231 12.25 32.50 -4.77
CA GLY A 231 13.34 31.58 -4.44
C GLY A 231 13.19 30.19 -5.03
N THR A 232 13.92 29.24 -4.45
CA THR A 232 13.96 27.85 -4.93
C THR A 232 13.00 27.00 -4.10
N GLY A 233 12.09 26.28 -4.77
CA GLY A 233 11.17 25.31 -4.19
C GLY A 233 11.48 23.90 -4.66
N TRP A 234 10.70 22.92 -4.20
CA TRP A 234 10.86 21.50 -4.49
C TRP A 234 9.79 21.02 -5.47
N ARG A 235 10.22 20.39 -6.56
CA ARG A 235 9.33 19.80 -7.56
C ARG A 235 8.97 18.37 -7.16
N PHE A 236 7.67 18.07 -7.19
CA PHE A 236 7.16 16.71 -7.14
C PHE A 236 6.16 16.51 -8.29
N GLU A 237 6.49 15.61 -9.20
CA GLU A 237 5.76 15.40 -10.45
C GLU A 237 5.54 16.72 -11.21
N LYS A 238 4.29 17.14 -11.35
CA LYS A 238 3.83 18.36 -12.04
C LYS A 238 3.57 19.54 -11.09
N SER A 239 3.88 19.35 -9.81
CA SER A 239 3.70 20.33 -8.73
C SER A 239 5.04 20.86 -8.22
N CYS A 240 5.01 22.07 -7.69
CA CYS A 240 6.15 22.79 -7.14
C CYS A 240 5.76 23.35 -5.77
N PHE A 241 6.51 22.96 -4.74
CA PHE A 241 6.25 23.25 -3.34
C PHE A 241 7.26 24.27 -2.80
N HIS A 242 6.77 25.30 -2.14
CA HIS A 242 7.59 26.35 -1.54
C HIS A 242 7.23 26.53 -0.06
N VAL A 243 8.23 26.36 0.80
CA VAL A 243 8.13 26.71 2.21
C VAL A 243 8.24 28.22 2.34
N VAL A 244 7.23 28.85 2.91
CA VAL A 244 7.24 30.28 3.23
C VAL A 244 7.36 30.46 4.74
N THR A 245 8.44 31.12 5.16
CA THR A 245 8.78 31.31 6.58
C THR A 245 8.15 32.58 7.18
N GLU A 246 7.40 33.34 6.39
CA GLU A 246 6.56 34.42 6.93
C GLU A 246 5.41 33.84 7.74
N ARG A 247 5.09 34.47 8.87
CA ARG A 247 3.98 34.04 9.72
C ARG A 247 2.68 34.71 9.30
N LYS A 248 1.74 33.94 8.77
CA LYS A 248 0.45 34.42 8.28
C LYS A 248 -0.70 33.55 8.80
N THR A 249 -1.88 34.15 8.92
CA THR A 249 -3.13 33.38 9.09
C THR A 249 -3.38 32.52 7.87
N TRP A 250 -4.24 31.51 7.98
CA TRP A 250 -4.53 30.63 6.84
C TRP A 250 -5.00 31.43 5.61
N SER A 251 -5.88 32.41 5.80
CA SER A 251 -6.41 33.22 4.69
C SER A 251 -5.34 34.10 4.07
N GLU A 252 -4.53 34.78 4.89
CA GLU A 252 -3.41 35.60 4.41
C GLU A 252 -2.35 34.73 3.69
N ALA A 253 -2.16 33.48 4.11
CA ALA A 253 -1.23 32.54 3.50
C ALA A 253 -1.73 32.06 2.14
N GLU A 254 -3.01 31.72 2.01
CA GLU A 254 -3.64 31.38 0.72
C GLU A 254 -3.52 32.53 -0.27
N ASP A 255 -3.86 33.76 0.14
CA ASP A 255 -3.73 34.95 -0.70
C ASP A 255 -2.27 35.19 -1.13
N PHE A 256 -1.31 34.90 -0.24
CA PHE A 256 0.11 34.99 -0.56
C PHE A 256 0.52 33.96 -1.62
N CYS A 257 0.07 32.71 -1.50
CA CYS A 257 0.37 31.67 -2.48
C CYS A 257 -0.21 32.02 -3.85
N ALA A 258 -1.46 32.49 -3.89
CA ALA A 258 -2.10 32.95 -5.11
C ALA A 258 -1.34 34.12 -5.77
N LYS A 259 -0.96 35.13 -4.99
CA LYS A 259 -0.29 36.32 -5.50
C LYS A 259 1.14 36.07 -5.97
N ASN A 260 1.93 35.32 -5.22
CA ASN A 260 3.38 35.23 -5.43
C ASN A 260 3.82 33.98 -6.21
N PHE A 261 3.04 32.90 -6.16
CA PHE A 261 3.37 31.64 -6.84
C PHE A 261 2.36 31.26 -7.93
N LYS A 262 1.29 32.05 -8.12
CA LYS A 262 0.14 31.70 -8.98
C LYS A 262 -0.46 30.33 -8.59
N GLY A 263 -0.38 30.03 -7.30
CA GLY A 263 -0.73 28.74 -6.73
C GLY A 263 -1.75 28.89 -5.61
N HIS A 264 -1.71 27.95 -4.68
CA HIS A 264 -2.58 27.89 -3.51
C HIS A 264 -1.78 27.29 -2.35
N LEU A 265 -2.35 27.21 -1.14
CA LEU A 265 -1.78 26.37 -0.10
C LEU A 265 -1.76 24.90 -0.55
N ALA A 266 -0.75 24.16 -0.10
CA ALA A 266 -0.44 22.84 -0.65
C ALA A 266 -1.56 21.81 -0.50
N THR A 267 -1.77 21.04 -1.57
CA THR A 267 -2.64 19.85 -1.65
C THR A 267 -1.83 18.63 -1.26
N ILE A 268 -2.25 17.93 -0.21
CA ILE A 268 -1.50 16.79 0.33
C ILE A 268 -2.23 15.48 0.02
N ASP A 269 -1.84 14.80 -1.05
CA ASP A 269 -2.16 13.38 -1.23
C ASP A 269 -1.14 12.50 -0.46
N TYR A 270 -1.36 11.19 -0.42
CA TYR A 270 -0.47 10.27 0.27
C TYR A 270 0.99 10.30 -0.22
N ARG A 271 1.22 10.37 -1.53
CA ARG A 271 2.58 10.38 -2.08
C ARG A 271 3.26 11.71 -1.82
N VAL A 272 2.52 12.81 -1.93
CA VAL A 272 2.98 14.14 -1.53
C VAL A 272 3.30 14.15 -0.04
N ASN A 273 2.47 13.53 0.81
CA ASN A 273 2.74 13.44 2.25
C ASN A 273 4.05 12.71 2.55
N GLU A 274 4.26 11.53 1.95
CA GLU A 274 5.50 10.76 2.12
C GLU A 274 6.72 11.51 1.55
N TYR A 275 6.56 12.21 0.42
CA TYR A 275 7.61 13.06 -0.13
C TYR A 275 7.93 14.25 0.78
N LEU A 276 6.93 14.92 1.34
CA LEU A 276 7.12 16.08 2.21
C LEU A 276 7.69 15.70 3.56
N LYS A 277 7.32 14.55 4.14
CA LYS A 277 7.99 14.00 5.34
C LYS A 277 9.49 13.90 5.15
N TYR A 278 9.90 13.52 3.95
CA TYR A 278 11.32 13.51 3.61
C TYR A 278 11.91 14.94 3.56
N ILE A 279 11.31 15.82 2.76
CA ILE A 279 11.86 17.16 2.48
C ILE A 279 11.83 18.07 3.73
N LEU A 280 10.79 17.96 4.53
CA LEU A 280 10.51 18.82 5.68
C LEU A 280 11.11 18.29 6.99
N ARG A 281 11.76 17.12 7.01
CA ARG A 281 12.37 16.57 8.25
C ARG A 281 13.33 17.51 8.98
N SER A 282 13.99 18.39 8.23
CA SER A 282 14.94 19.38 8.78
C SER A 282 14.27 20.71 9.09
N VAL A 283 12.97 20.81 8.83
CA VAL A 283 12.12 21.95 9.11
C VAL A 283 11.26 21.59 10.32
N ALA A 284 11.72 21.99 11.51
CA ALA A 284 11.08 21.66 12.79
C ALA A 284 9.82 22.52 13.10
N GLU A 285 9.16 23.06 12.07
CA GLU A 285 8.06 24.02 12.21
C GLU A 285 6.79 23.50 11.52
N GLN A 286 5.66 23.66 12.23
CA GLN A 286 4.32 23.35 11.73
C GLN A 286 3.87 24.35 10.67
N MET A 287 3.20 23.87 9.63
CA MET A 287 2.86 24.67 8.45
C MET A 287 1.40 24.59 8.05
N TRP A 288 0.80 25.71 7.64
CA TRP A 288 -0.50 25.68 6.99
C TRP A 288 -0.47 24.89 5.67
N ILE A 289 -1.50 24.07 5.45
CA ILE A 289 -1.81 23.37 4.21
C ILE A 289 -3.23 23.73 3.72
N GLY A 290 -3.55 23.39 2.47
CA GLY A 290 -4.70 23.96 1.76
C GLY A 290 -6.08 23.40 2.09
N VAL A 291 -6.20 22.45 3.02
CA VAL A 291 -7.52 21.90 3.38
C VAL A 291 -8.19 22.79 4.43
N LYS A 292 -9.45 23.14 4.15
CA LYS A 292 -10.36 23.75 5.12
C LYS A 292 -11.37 22.71 5.54
N ILE A 293 -11.44 22.42 6.83
CA ILE A 293 -12.49 21.55 7.35
C ILE A 293 -13.78 22.37 7.34
N LYS A 294 -14.83 21.82 6.73
CA LYS A 294 -16.20 22.35 6.76
C LYS A 294 -17.16 21.24 7.16
N GLU A 295 -18.37 21.58 7.60
CA GLU A 295 -19.48 20.64 7.72
C GLU A 295 -20.06 20.26 6.34
N GLU A 296 -19.21 19.83 5.42
CA GLU A 296 -19.61 19.29 4.12
C GLU A 296 -19.38 17.77 4.12
N PRO A 297 -20.21 16.98 3.42
CA PRO A 297 -20.05 15.53 3.33
C PRO A 297 -18.72 15.10 2.70
N GLN A 298 -18.05 16.01 1.97
CA GLN A 298 -16.73 15.80 1.39
C GLN A 298 -15.88 17.06 1.49
N GLN A 299 -14.69 16.92 2.06
CA GLN A 299 -13.74 18.02 2.18
C GLN A 299 -13.05 18.30 0.83
N LYS A 300 -12.67 19.56 0.63
CA LYS A 300 -11.94 20.04 -0.54
C LYS A 300 -10.69 20.79 -0.13
N TRP A 301 -9.64 20.61 -0.91
CA TRP A 301 -8.45 21.46 -0.89
C TRP A 301 -8.77 22.82 -1.49
N SER A 302 -8.02 23.87 -1.13
CA SER A 302 -8.13 25.20 -1.75
C SER A 302 -7.83 25.18 -3.25
N SER A 303 -7.08 24.18 -3.71
CA SER A 303 -6.87 23.86 -5.12
C SER A 303 -8.10 23.35 -5.88
N GLY A 304 -9.18 23.00 -5.17
CA GLY A 304 -10.41 22.42 -5.72
C GLY A 304 -10.41 20.89 -5.77
N TRP A 305 -9.28 20.23 -5.51
CA TRP A 305 -9.23 18.76 -5.41
C TRP A 305 -10.06 18.26 -4.22
N LEU A 306 -10.74 17.13 -4.39
CA LEU A 306 -11.37 16.43 -3.28
C LEU A 306 -10.29 15.83 -2.37
N VAL A 307 -10.56 15.80 -1.06
CA VAL A 307 -9.66 15.13 -0.11
C VAL A 307 -9.78 13.61 -0.30
N SER A 308 -8.70 13.00 -0.80
CA SER A 308 -8.59 11.56 -1.05
C SER A 308 -7.74 10.81 -0.03
N PHE A 309 -7.04 11.54 0.83
CA PHE A 309 -6.10 11.06 1.83
C PHE A 309 -6.25 11.91 3.08
N GLU A 310 -6.14 11.30 4.26
CA GLU A 310 -6.20 11.98 5.55
C GLU A 310 -5.18 11.32 6.48
N ASN A 311 -4.42 12.11 7.26
CA ASN A 311 -3.41 11.60 8.18
C ASN A 311 -3.42 12.35 9.51
N TRP A 312 -4.59 12.41 10.15
CA TRP A 312 -4.78 13.11 11.41
C TRP A 312 -3.86 12.56 12.51
N ALA A 313 -3.16 13.45 13.21
CA ALA A 313 -2.66 13.17 14.55
C ALA A 313 -3.87 12.91 15.48
N GLU A 314 -3.67 12.20 16.60
CA GLU A 314 -4.74 11.68 17.49
C GLU A 314 -5.99 12.56 17.58
N GLN A 315 -7.17 11.92 17.57
CA GLN A 315 -8.49 12.55 17.36
C GLN A 315 -8.68 13.90 18.08
N GLU A 316 -8.54 14.99 17.34
CA GLU A 316 -9.01 16.31 17.72
C GLU A 316 -10.41 16.54 17.12
N GLU A 317 -11.37 16.96 17.97
CA GLU A 317 -12.70 17.34 17.48
C GLU A 317 -12.61 18.62 16.65
N TYR A 318 -13.26 18.61 15.49
CA TYR A 318 -13.40 19.81 14.69
C TYR A 318 -14.18 20.88 15.45
N VAL A 319 -13.65 22.10 15.45
CA VAL A 319 -14.33 23.29 15.96
C VAL A 319 -14.38 24.31 14.84
N ASP A 320 -15.53 24.97 14.66
CA ASP A 320 -15.68 26.03 13.66
C ASP A 320 -14.59 27.12 13.81
N GLY A 321 -14.04 27.59 12.69
CA GLY A 321 -12.91 28.52 12.66
C GLY A 321 -11.53 27.88 12.88
N THR A 322 -11.43 26.55 12.75
CA THR A 322 -10.15 25.83 12.71
C THR A 322 -9.73 25.45 11.29
N CYS A 323 -8.42 25.39 11.10
CA CYS A 323 -7.71 25.12 9.85
C CYS A 323 -6.66 24.04 10.11
N VAL A 324 -6.17 23.40 9.05
CA VAL A 324 -5.29 22.25 9.16
C VAL A 324 -3.84 22.64 8.90
N LEU A 325 -2.96 22.12 9.74
CA LEU A 325 -1.52 22.24 9.59
C LEU A 325 -0.85 20.86 9.47
N LEU A 326 0.29 20.84 8.79
CA LEU A 326 1.17 19.68 8.62
C LEU A 326 2.34 19.77 9.61
N ASP A 327 2.64 18.67 10.28
CA ASP A 327 3.86 18.51 11.09
C ASP A 327 5.02 17.88 10.30
N GLU A 328 6.21 17.81 10.91
CA GLU A 328 7.40 17.22 10.32
C GLU A 328 7.28 15.70 10.07
N GLY A 329 6.36 15.03 10.78
CA GLY A 329 6.01 13.62 10.63
C GLY A 329 4.97 13.37 9.52
N GLY A 330 4.46 14.42 8.89
CA GLY A 330 3.41 14.39 7.88
C GLY A 330 2.00 14.20 8.45
N SER A 331 1.83 14.32 9.76
CA SER A 331 0.52 14.25 10.43
C SER A 331 -0.20 15.58 10.33
N TRP A 332 -1.53 15.51 10.33
CA TRP A 332 -2.41 16.66 10.24
C TRP A 332 -2.93 17.01 11.62
N LEU A 333 -2.78 18.27 12.00
CA LEU A 333 -3.27 18.80 13.28
C LEU A 333 -4.27 19.92 13.03
N ILE A 334 -5.16 20.15 14.00
CA ILE A 334 -6.16 21.21 13.93
C ILE A 334 -5.69 22.43 14.71
N GLN A 335 -5.89 23.62 14.15
CA GLN A 335 -5.50 24.86 14.79
C GLN A 335 -6.42 26.02 14.42
N SER A 336 -6.57 27.01 15.29
CA SER A 336 -7.33 28.22 14.95
C SER A 336 -6.77 28.88 13.69
N CYS A 337 -7.62 29.12 12.69
CA CYS A 337 -7.24 29.76 11.42
C CYS A 337 -6.61 31.16 11.61
N LYS A 338 -6.84 31.78 12.78
CA LYS A 338 -6.33 33.11 13.16
C LYS A 338 -4.88 33.08 13.66
N LYS A 339 -4.31 31.90 13.92
CA LYS A 339 -2.90 31.78 14.31
C LYS A 339 -2.00 32.13 13.12
N LYS A 340 -0.90 32.83 13.37
CA LYS A 340 0.09 33.16 12.33
C LYS A 340 1.21 32.13 12.33
N LEU A 341 1.32 31.34 11.26
CA LEU A 341 2.28 30.24 11.11
C LEU A 341 3.02 30.33 9.77
N TRP A 342 4.09 29.55 9.65
CA TRP A 342 4.69 29.22 8.35
C TRP A 342 3.67 28.46 7.50
N PHE A 343 3.91 28.40 6.19
CA PHE A 343 2.95 27.79 5.29
C PHE A 343 3.61 27.23 4.04
N LEU A 344 2.98 26.22 3.46
CA LEU A 344 3.46 25.54 2.26
C LEU A 344 2.60 25.98 1.06
N CYS A 345 3.21 26.69 0.12
CA CYS A 345 2.57 27.00 -1.16
C CYS A 345 2.83 25.88 -2.17
N GLU A 346 1.84 25.62 -3.00
CA GLU A 346 1.95 24.74 -4.16
C GLU A 346 1.52 25.48 -5.43
N TYR A 347 2.32 25.34 -6.47
CA TYR A 347 1.90 25.60 -7.85
C TYR A 347 1.89 24.28 -8.62
N SER A 348 0.76 23.93 -9.22
CA SER A 348 0.63 22.74 -10.07
C SER A 348 0.19 23.09 -11.47
N THR A 349 0.69 22.35 -12.45
CA THR A 349 0.17 22.37 -13.83
C THR A 349 -1.01 21.41 -14.01
N VAL A 350 -1.39 20.67 -12.97
CA VAL A 350 -2.54 19.75 -12.97
C VAL A 350 -3.70 20.40 -12.21
N SER A 351 -4.84 20.53 -12.87
CA SER A 351 -6.09 20.95 -12.25
C SER A 351 -6.96 19.73 -11.91
N PRO A 352 -7.88 19.84 -10.94
CA PRO A 352 -8.87 18.80 -10.68
C PRO A 352 -9.62 18.42 -11.97
N PRO A 353 -9.77 17.12 -12.27
CA PRO A 353 -10.60 16.68 -13.38
C PRO A 353 -12.06 17.06 -13.13
N VAL A 354 -12.73 17.50 -14.19
CA VAL A 354 -14.13 17.95 -14.13
C VAL A 354 -14.99 16.93 -14.88
N LEU A 355 -15.72 16.11 -14.14
CA LEU A 355 -16.82 15.36 -14.74
C LEU A 355 -17.99 16.31 -15.04
N LYS A 356 -18.75 15.99 -16.09
CA LYS A 356 -19.98 16.71 -16.38
C LYS A 356 -20.87 16.68 -15.13
N PRO A 357 -21.40 17.82 -14.68
CA PRO A 357 -22.37 17.84 -13.61
C PRO A 357 -23.52 16.88 -13.95
N PRO A 358 -24.05 16.13 -12.98
CA PRO A 358 -25.22 15.32 -13.23
C PRO A 358 -26.43 16.20 -13.57
N ALA A 359 -27.55 15.56 -13.90
CA ALA A 359 -28.84 16.24 -13.95
C ALA A 359 -29.10 17.04 -12.66
N GLU A 360 -29.81 18.16 -12.80
CA GLU A 360 -30.20 19.01 -11.68
C GLU A 360 -30.93 18.17 -10.60
N ASP A 361 -30.62 18.44 -9.33
CA ASP A 361 -31.09 17.68 -8.14
C ASP A 361 -30.60 16.24 -7.97
N ALA A 362 -29.66 15.76 -8.79
CA ALA A 362 -29.08 14.43 -8.62
C ALA A 362 -28.00 14.41 -7.52
N HIS A 363 -28.13 13.52 -6.53
CA HIS A 363 -27.20 13.40 -5.40
C HIS A 363 -26.87 11.94 -5.07
N CYS A 364 -25.87 11.73 -4.23
CA CYS A 364 -25.53 10.40 -3.74
C CYS A 364 -26.57 9.85 -2.75
N PRO A 365 -26.79 8.53 -2.72
CA PRO A 365 -27.60 7.91 -1.67
C PRO A 365 -27.00 8.19 -0.29
N GLU A 366 -27.82 8.63 0.66
CA GLU A 366 -27.38 8.89 2.04
C GLU A 366 -27.07 7.59 2.80
N GLN A 367 -27.74 6.49 2.44
CA GLN A 367 -27.63 5.20 3.10
C GLN A 367 -27.28 4.08 2.10
N PRO A 368 -26.30 3.21 2.43
CA PRO A 368 -25.40 3.32 3.57
C PRO A 368 -24.41 4.50 3.41
N PRO A 369 -23.90 5.09 4.51
CA PRO A 369 -23.01 6.24 4.46
C PRO A 369 -21.65 5.88 3.84
N GLY A 370 -20.96 6.89 3.31
CA GLY A 370 -19.62 6.75 2.74
C GLY A 370 -19.56 6.81 1.21
N TRP A 371 -20.69 6.96 0.52
CA TRP A 371 -20.70 7.30 -0.90
C TRP A 371 -20.07 8.67 -1.14
N ARG A 372 -19.14 8.72 -2.09
CA ARG A 372 -18.43 9.93 -2.50
C ARG A 372 -18.98 10.42 -3.83
N ASP A 373 -19.42 11.68 -3.87
CA ASP A 373 -19.73 12.39 -5.09
C ASP A 373 -18.41 12.89 -5.72
N LEU A 374 -18.08 12.41 -6.92
CA LEU A 374 -16.89 12.86 -7.66
C LEU A 374 -17.27 13.68 -8.90
N GLY A 375 -18.53 14.13 -8.99
CA GLY A 375 -19.15 14.58 -10.23
C GLY A 375 -19.70 13.41 -11.06
N GLY A 376 -20.19 13.71 -12.26
CA GLY A 376 -20.78 12.69 -13.14
C GLY A 376 -22.08 12.10 -12.60
N GLU A 377 -22.50 10.98 -13.21
CA GLU A 377 -23.81 10.34 -12.97
C GLU A 377 -23.80 9.32 -11.81
N ARG A 378 -22.64 9.07 -11.20
CA ARG A 378 -22.43 8.00 -10.22
C ARG A 378 -21.76 8.50 -8.96
N CYS A 379 -21.98 7.74 -7.89
CA CYS A 379 -21.29 7.88 -6.63
C CYS A 379 -20.39 6.67 -6.40
N TYR A 380 -19.27 6.89 -5.72
CA TYR A 380 -18.24 5.88 -5.55
C TYR A 380 -17.99 5.59 -4.07
N PHE A 381 -17.72 4.33 -3.75
CA PHE A 381 -17.28 3.93 -2.42
C PHE A 381 -15.97 3.15 -2.56
N PHE A 382 -15.01 3.49 -1.71
CA PHE A 382 -13.65 2.98 -1.80
C PHE A 382 -13.33 2.12 -0.60
N ASP A 383 -12.98 0.86 -0.84
CA ASP A 383 -12.39 -0.02 0.16
C ASP A 383 -11.09 -0.60 -0.39
N ILE A 384 -10.13 0.29 -0.60
CA ILE A 384 -8.88 -0.01 -1.31
C ILE A 384 -7.92 -0.84 -0.45
N HIS A 385 -8.06 -0.85 0.87
CA HIS A 385 -7.22 -1.65 1.76
C HIS A 385 -7.80 -3.04 2.04
N ALA A 386 -8.99 -3.35 1.52
CA ALA A 386 -9.53 -4.69 1.58
C ALA A 386 -8.61 -5.71 0.88
N HIS A 387 -8.76 -6.96 1.28
CA HIS A 387 -8.00 -8.08 0.72
C HIS A 387 -8.95 -9.27 0.53
N ILE A 388 -9.87 -9.11 -0.44
CA ILE A 388 -10.96 -10.05 -0.72
C ILE A 388 -11.04 -10.36 -2.21
N THR A 389 -11.72 -11.45 -2.56
CA THR A 389 -11.92 -11.88 -3.95
C THR A 389 -12.88 -10.96 -4.72
N TRP A 390 -12.84 -11.01 -6.05
CA TRP A 390 -13.72 -10.17 -6.88
C TRP A 390 -15.20 -10.43 -6.59
N ASN A 391 -15.58 -11.70 -6.39
CA ASN A 391 -16.96 -12.08 -6.08
C ASN A 391 -17.41 -11.54 -4.71
N GLU A 392 -16.56 -11.63 -3.69
CA GLU A 392 -16.83 -11.04 -2.36
C GLU A 392 -16.94 -9.52 -2.45
N ALA A 393 -16.08 -8.87 -3.22
CA ALA A 393 -16.12 -7.43 -3.44
C ALA A 393 -17.41 -6.97 -4.12
N ASN A 394 -17.82 -7.64 -5.19
CA ASN A 394 -19.08 -7.35 -5.86
C ASN A 394 -20.29 -7.59 -4.96
N PHE A 395 -20.28 -8.67 -4.17
CA PHE A 395 -21.30 -8.94 -3.17
C PHE A 395 -21.37 -7.84 -2.10
N ASN A 396 -20.23 -7.34 -1.63
CA ASN A 396 -20.18 -6.21 -0.69
C ASN A 396 -20.75 -4.94 -1.31
N CYS A 397 -20.47 -4.65 -2.58
CA CYS A 397 -21.07 -3.52 -3.29
C CYS A 397 -22.59 -3.68 -3.45
N MET A 398 -23.07 -4.89 -3.78
CA MET A 398 -24.51 -5.21 -3.85
C MET A 398 -25.23 -5.00 -2.53
N ARG A 399 -24.61 -5.39 -1.41
CA ARG A 399 -25.14 -5.13 -0.06
C ARG A 399 -25.24 -3.64 0.27
N ARG A 400 -24.49 -2.79 -0.43
CA ARG A 400 -24.52 -1.32 -0.29
C ARG A 400 -25.44 -0.63 -1.31
N GLY A 401 -26.19 -1.40 -2.12
CA GLY A 401 -27.12 -0.87 -3.12
C GLY A 401 -26.49 -0.51 -4.46
N GLY A 402 -25.24 -0.91 -4.71
CA GLY A 402 -24.54 -0.71 -5.99
C GLY A 402 -23.91 -1.99 -6.50
N THR A 403 -22.86 -1.88 -7.31
CA THR A 403 -22.01 -3.00 -7.75
C THR A 403 -20.57 -2.54 -7.76
N LEU A 404 -19.63 -3.42 -8.12
CA LEU A 404 -18.28 -2.96 -8.46
C LEU A 404 -18.34 -1.91 -9.59
N ALA A 405 -17.48 -0.90 -9.50
CA ALA A 405 -17.57 0.29 -10.31
C ALA A 405 -17.45 0.02 -11.81
N SER A 406 -18.35 0.61 -12.60
CA SER A 406 -18.18 0.75 -14.04
C SER A 406 -17.46 2.07 -14.37
N ILE A 407 -16.71 2.09 -15.47
CA ILE A 407 -15.93 3.26 -15.92
C ILE A 407 -16.17 3.47 -17.42
N HIS A 408 -16.65 4.65 -17.79
CA HIS A 408 -17.17 4.99 -19.11
C HIS A 408 -16.40 6.12 -19.82
N SER A 409 -15.34 6.66 -19.19
CA SER A 409 -14.53 7.73 -19.80
C SER A 409 -13.14 7.83 -19.16
N GLN A 410 -12.22 8.53 -19.84
CA GLN A 410 -10.91 8.86 -19.28
C GLN A 410 -11.04 9.82 -18.10
N GLU A 411 -11.98 10.75 -18.16
CA GLU A 411 -12.25 11.70 -17.08
C GLU A 411 -12.71 10.99 -15.80
N GLU A 412 -13.45 9.88 -15.92
CA GLU A 412 -13.79 9.02 -14.78
C GLU A 412 -12.55 8.33 -14.20
N VAL A 413 -11.62 7.84 -15.03
CA VAL A 413 -10.33 7.31 -14.55
C VAL A 413 -9.56 8.39 -13.78
N ASP A 414 -9.53 9.60 -14.31
CA ASP A 414 -8.77 10.71 -13.75
C ASP A 414 -9.32 11.17 -12.39
N VAL A 415 -10.66 11.20 -12.19
CA VAL A 415 -11.23 11.52 -10.86
C VAL A 415 -11.00 10.41 -9.82
N LEU A 416 -10.88 9.16 -10.25
CA LEU A 416 -10.62 8.03 -9.35
C LEU A 416 -9.15 7.96 -8.92
N PHE A 417 -8.23 8.51 -9.72
CA PHE A 417 -6.78 8.40 -9.52
C PHE A 417 -6.30 8.78 -8.11
N PRO A 418 -6.68 9.92 -7.51
CA PRO A 418 -6.18 10.32 -6.20
C PRO A 418 -6.62 9.39 -5.07
N PHE A 419 -7.74 8.67 -5.24
CA PHE A 419 -8.30 7.75 -4.25
C PHE A 419 -7.72 6.34 -4.37
N VAL A 420 -7.34 5.93 -5.58
CA VAL A 420 -6.84 4.59 -5.85
C VAL A 420 -5.33 4.49 -5.57
N ARG A 421 -4.58 5.53 -5.91
CA ARG A 421 -3.12 5.60 -5.70
C ARG A 421 -2.73 5.64 -4.22
N TYR A 422 -3.69 5.90 -3.33
CA TYR A 422 -3.53 5.79 -1.88
C TYR A 422 -3.33 4.34 -1.38
N ASN A 423 -3.42 3.33 -2.24
CA ASN A 423 -3.16 1.94 -1.84
C ASN A 423 -1.69 1.52 -2.07
N PRO A 424 -0.81 1.59 -1.06
CA PRO A 424 0.59 1.19 -1.19
C PRO A 424 0.77 -0.33 -1.25
N GLY A 425 -0.27 -1.17 -1.19
CA GLY A 425 -0.13 -2.62 -1.12
C GLY A 425 -0.67 -3.38 -2.34
N TYR A 426 -1.88 -3.06 -2.81
CA TYR A 426 -2.62 -3.92 -3.74
C TYR A 426 -3.12 -3.17 -4.98
N GLN A 427 -3.51 -3.91 -6.01
CA GLN A 427 -4.31 -3.38 -7.12
C GLN A 427 -5.78 -3.29 -6.68
N THR A 428 -6.64 -2.70 -7.50
CA THR A 428 -8.03 -2.42 -7.11
C THR A 428 -9.02 -3.03 -8.09
N PHE A 429 -9.94 -3.87 -7.61
CA PHE A 429 -10.99 -4.45 -8.44
C PHE A 429 -12.02 -3.41 -8.89
N ILE A 430 -12.43 -3.54 -10.16
CA ILE A 430 -13.53 -2.83 -10.81
C ILE A 430 -14.54 -3.83 -11.35
N GLY A 431 -15.71 -3.34 -11.79
CA GLY A 431 -16.84 -4.18 -12.18
C GLY A 431 -16.73 -4.84 -13.54
N PHE A 432 -15.59 -4.70 -14.24
CA PHE A 432 -15.41 -5.30 -15.56
C PHE A 432 -15.01 -6.76 -15.41
N TYR A 433 -15.77 -7.67 -16.02
CA TYR A 433 -15.50 -9.10 -15.95
C TYR A 433 -15.96 -9.80 -17.22
N ARG A 434 -15.37 -10.96 -17.49
CA ARG A 434 -15.68 -11.80 -18.65
C ARG A 434 -16.93 -12.63 -18.39
N HIS A 435 -17.93 -12.51 -19.26
CA HIS A 435 -19.19 -13.24 -19.10
C HIS A 435 -19.14 -14.60 -19.80
N LEU A 436 -19.13 -15.69 -19.03
CA LEU A 436 -18.96 -17.07 -19.55
C LEU A 436 -20.06 -17.56 -20.51
N LYS A 437 -21.17 -16.82 -20.63
CA LYS A 437 -22.32 -17.20 -21.47
C LYS A 437 -22.37 -16.49 -22.83
N TYR A 438 -21.62 -15.39 -23.01
CA TYR A 438 -21.71 -14.55 -24.21
C TYR A 438 -20.32 -14.42 -24.82
N ASP A 439 -19.97 -15.32 -25.75
CA ASP A 439 -18.81 -15.28 -26.64
C ASP A 439 -17.49 -14.73 -26.05
N ASP A 440 -17.24 -15.00 -24.78
CA ASP A 440 -16.03 -14.58 -24.08
C ASP A 440 -15.82 -13.04 -23.95
N ASP A 441 -16.89 -12.26 -24.08
CA ASP A 441 -16.87 -10.80 -23.98
C ASP A 441 -16.80 -10.29 -22.53
N PHE A 442 -16.13 -9.15 -22.34
CA PHE A 442 -16.15 -8.42 -21.07
C PHE A 442 -17.41 -7.56 -20.97
N VAL A 443 -18.02 -7.54 -19.79
CA VAL A 443 -19.21 -6.77 -19.47
C VAL A 443 -19.07 -6.11 -18.09
N TRP A 444 -19.86 -5.06 -17.84
CA TRP A 444 -19.92 -4.43 -16.53
C TRP A 444 -20.88 -5.15 -15.59
N ALA A 445 -20.50 -5.27 -14.32
CA ALA A 445 -21.29 -5.89 -13.26
C ALA A 445 -22.65 -5.21 -13.01
N ASP A 446 -22.79 -3.94 -13.37
CA ASP A 446 -24.05 -3.21 -13.28
C ASP A 446 -24.93 -3.32 -14.54
N GLY A 447 -24.47 -4.05 -15.57
CA GLY A 447 -25.19 -4.21 -16.84
C GLY A 447 -25.13 -3.00 -17.78
N SER A 448 -24.33 -1.97 -17.46
CA SER A 448 -24.09 -0.84 -18.36
C SER A 448 -23.35 -1.28 -19.64
N LYS A 449 -23.51 -0.50 -20.71
CA LYS A 449 -22.84 -0.77 -21.99
C LYS A 449 -21.33 -0.62 -21.86
N VAL A 450 -20.58 -1.39 -22.64
CA VAL A 450 -19.13 -1.26 -22.75
C VAL A 450 -18.82 -0.28 -23.88
N ASP A 451 -18.63 0.99 -23.52
CA ASP A 451 -18.31 2.08 -24.45
C ASP A 451 -16.92 2.70 -24.25
N PHE A 452 -16.20 2.26 -23.22
CA PHE A 452 -14.84 2.67 -22.91
C PHE A 452 -14.05 1.48 -22.36
N THR A 453 -12.78 1.39 -22.75
CA THR A 453 -11.83 0.43 -22.15
C THR A 453 -10.47 1.10 -21.95
N TYR A 454 -9.77 0.71 -20.88
CA TYR A 454 -8.47 1.28 -20.53
C TYR A 454 -7.42 0.22 -20.20
N TRP A 455 -7.39 -0.84 -21.01
CA TRP A 455 -6.44 -1.95 -20.90
C TRP A 455 -4.98 -1.50 -20.92
N ASP A 456 -4.15 -2.19 -20.13
CA ASP A 456 -2.70 -2.06 -20.18
C ASP A 456 -2.12 -2.73 -21.42
N SER A 457 -0.88 -2.38 -21.75
CA SER A 457 -0.19 -2.96 -22.91
C SER A 457 -0.06 -4.47 -22.74
N GLY A 458 -0.68 -5.21 -23.67
CA GLY A 458 -0.70 -6.67 -23.65
C GLY A 458 -1.94 -7.29 -22.99
N GLU A 459 -2.83 -6.47 -22.42
CA GLU A 459 -4.06 -6.92 -21.79
C GLU A 459 -5.30 -6.66 -22.69
N PRO A 460 -6.36 -7.47 -22.56
CA PRO A 460 -6.44 -8.67 -21.73
C PRO A 460 -5.66 -9.85 -22.35
N ASN A 461 -4.98 -10.64 -21.53
CA ASN A 461 -4.15 -11.77 -21.98
C ASN A 461 -4.88 -13.14 -21.92
N LEU A 462 -6.03 -13.20 -21.24
CA LEU A 462 -7.03 -14.27 -21.26
C LEU A 462 -6.57 -15.64 -20.72
N GLN A 463 -5.51 -15.71 -19.93
CA GLN A 463 -4.95 -16.97 -19.40
C GLN A 463 -5.66 -17.47 -18.13
N LYS A 464 -6.97 -17.76 -18.21
CA LYS A 464 -7.89 -18.10 -17.07
C LYS A 464 -8.23 -16.92 -16.16
N GLU A 465 -7.96 -15.72 -16.64
CA GLU A 465 -8.24 -14.46 -15.96
C GLU A 465 -9.60 -13.93 -16.45
N GLN A 466 -10.52 -13.67 -15.52
CA GLN A 466 -11.93 -13.37 -15.84
C GLN A 466 -12.42 -12.08 -15.17
N CYS A 467 -11.67 -11.55 -14.22
CA CYS A 467 -12.04 -10.39 -13.43
C CYS A 467 -11.02 -9.28 -13.65
N THR A 468 -11.44 -8.02 -13.62
CA THR A 468 -10.53 -6.92 -13.95
C THR A 468 -10.05 -6.19 -12.70
N GLU A 469 -8.74 -6.00 -12.62
CA GLU A 469 -8.11 -5.09 -11.67
C GLU A 469 -7.60 -3.83 -12.40
N MET A 470 -7.69 -2.70 -11.72
CA MET A 470 -7.07 -1.45 -12.11
C MET A 470 -5.74 -1.31 -11.37
N LYS A 471 -4.67 -1.05 -12.12
CA LYS A 471 -3.33 -0.90 -11.57
C LYS A 471 -3.17 0.46 -10.88
N THR A 472 -2.64 0.51 -9.65
CA THR A 472 -2.57 1.75 -8.85
C THR A 472 -1.46 2.71 -9.28
N ASP A 473 -0.52 2.26 -10.12
CA ASP A 473 0.60 3.05 -10.62
C ASP A 473 0.26 3.83 -11.89
N ASN A 474 -0.46 3.22 -12.83
CA ASN A 474 -0.77 3.81 -14.14
C ASN A 474 -2.28 3.86 -14.47
N MET A 475 -3.14 3.38 -13.56
CA MET A 475 -4.61 3.28 -13.71
C MET A 475 -5.10 2.38 -14.84
N LYS A 476 -4.20 1.69 -15.53
CA LYS A 476 -4.55 0.80 -16.63
C LYS A 476 -5.07 -0.52 -16.11
N TRP A 477 -5.88 -1.18 -16.93
CA TRP A 477 -6.59 -2.38 -16.53
C TRP A 477 -5.80 -3.63 -16.88
N ASN A 478 -5.94 -4.64 -16.04
CA ASN A 478 -5.37 -5.97 -16.20
C ASN A 478 -6.45 -7.00 -15.90
N ASP A 479 -6.60 -8.02 -16.75
CA ASP A 479 -7.41 -9.18 -16.38
C ASP A 479 -6.65 -9.99 -15.32
N LYS A 480 -7.41 -10.54 -14.38
CA LYS A 480 -6.89 -11.30 -13.25
C LYS A 480 -7.80 -12.47 -12.90
N VAL A 481 -7.19 -13.50 -12.31
CA VAL A 481 -7.92 -14.63 -11.71
C VAL A 481 -8.81 -14.08 -10.58
N CYS A 482 -10.11 -14.37 -10.64
CA CYS A 482 -11.10 -13.80 -9.71
C CYS A 482 -10.90 -14.17 -8.23
N SER A 483 -10.15 -15.25 -7.94
CA SER A 483 -9.82 -15.69 -6.57
C SER A 483 -8.65 -14.93 -5.95
N GLU A 484 -7.96 -14.10 -6.74
CA GLU A 484 -6.98 -13.16 -6.22
C GLU A 484 -7.62 -12.14 -5.30
N LYS A 485 -6.86 -11.66 -4.32
CA LYS A 485 -7.36 -10.74 -3.30
C LYS A 485 -6.86 -9.32 -3.55
N ARG A 486 -7.79 -8.36 -3.53
CA ARG A 486 -7.53 -6.93 -3.82
C ARG A 486 -8.41 -6.03 -2.97
N GLY A 487 -8.10 -4.74 -3.01
CA GLY A 487 -9.06 -3.69 -2.66
C GLY A 487 -10.09 -3.52 -3.77
N TYR A 488 -11.14 -2.72 -3.57
CA TYR A 488 -12.19 -2.55 -4.56
C TYR A 488 -12.88 -1.19 -4.52
N ILE A 489 -13.53 -0.83 -5.64
CA ILE A 489 -14.37 0.36 -5.77
C ILE A 489 -15.79 -0.08 -6.09
N CYS A 490 -16.76 0.37 -5.32
CA CYS A 490 -18.17 0.26 -5.67
C CYS A 490 -18.64 1.53 -6.39
N SER A 491 -19.64 1.38 -7.26
CA SER A 491 -20.41 2.51 -7.79
C SER A 491 -21.91 2.30 -7.66
N VAL A 492 -22.65 3.40 -7.58
CA VAL A 492 -24.11 3.44 -7.64
C VAL A 492 -24.55 4.67 -8.45
N PRO A 493 -25.62 4.59 -9.26
CA PRO A 493 -26.19 5.77 -9.90
C PRO A 493 -26.65 6.82 -8.88
N LYS A 494 -26.53 8.09 -9.22
CA LYS A 494 -27.12 9.18 -8.42
C LYS A 494 -28.64 9.09 -8.41
N VAL A 495 -29.25 9.46 -7.29
CA VAL A 495 -30.70 9.52 -7.11
C VAL A 495 -31.19 10.96 -7.33
N THR A 496 -32.40 11.12 -7.87
CA THR A 496 -33.09 12.41 -7.97
C THR A 496 -34.27 12.42 -7.01
N SER A 497 -34.56 13.58 -6.42
CA SER A 497 -35.65 13.81 -5.47
C SER A 497 -37.04 13.43 -6.01
N ASN A 498 -37.24 13.48 -7.33
CA ASN A 498 -38.50 13.07 -7.99
C ASN A 498 -38.70 11.54 -8.09
N ASN A 499 -37.66 10.74 -7.84
CA ASN A 499 -37.75 9.28 -7.78
C ASN A 499 -37.97 8.73 -6.36
N ILE A 500 -38.17 9.61 -5.35
CA ILE A 500 -38.76 9.22 -4.06
C ILE A 500 -40.29 9.13 -4.21
N THR A 501 -40.76 8.38 -5.20
CA THR A 501 -42.02 7.67 -5.03
C THR A 501 -41.65 6.34 -4.39
N THR A 502 -42.33 6.00 -3.30
CA THR A 502 -42.17 4.76 -2.52
C THR A 502 -42.50 3.48 -3.30
N GLU A 503 -42.22 3.41 -4.60
CA GLU A 503 -42.48 2.26 -5.46
C GLU A 503 -41.25 1.63 -6.12
N ASN A 504 -40.05 2.22 -6.09
CA ASN A 504 -38.88 1.61 -6.75
C ASN A 504 -37.64 1.50 -5.85
N ILE A 505 -37.78 0.84 -4.70
CA ILE A 505 -36.66 0.05 -4.18
C ILE A 505 -36.62 -1.21 -5.06
N PRO A 506 -35.54 -1.50 -5.82
CA PRO A 506 -35.38 -2.81 -6.41
C PRO A 506 -35.43 -3.82 -5.26
N GLN A 507 -36.56 -4.52 -5.12
CA GLN A 507 -36.62 -5.61 -4.18
C GLN A 507 -35.63 -6.65 -4.67
N LEU A 508 -34.51 -6.77 -3.95
CA LEU A 508 -33.71 -7.97 -3.99
C LEU A 508 -34.67 -9.17 -3.84
N PRO A 509 -34.58 -10.23 -4.67
CA PRO A 509 -35.50 -11.37 -4.64
C PRO A 509 -35.32 -12.27 -3.40
N CYS A 510 -34.95 -11.69 -2.25
CA CYS A 510 -34.77 -12.37 -0.97
C CYS A 510 -35.91 -12.04 0.01
N LYS A 511 -37.12 -11.74 -0.48
CA LYS A 511 -38.37 -11.88 0.28
C LYS A 511 -39.15 -13.13 -0.15
N GLY A 512 -38.45 -14.20 -0.50
CA GLY A 512 -39.02 -15.54 -0.53
C GLY A 512 -38.99 -16.11 0.88
N GLY A 513 -40.04 -15.90 1.67
CA GLY A 513 -40.30 -16.79 2.79
C GLY A 513 -40.35 -18.23 2.25
N ILE A 514 -39.76 -19.18 2.98
CA ILE A 514 -39.80 -20.60 2.63
C ILE A 514 -41.28 -20.95 2.44
N SER A 515 -41.69 -21.34 1.23
CA SER A 515 -43.08 -21.72 0.98
C SER A 515 -43.47 -22.83 1.95
N ASN A 516 -44.74 -22.89 2.37
CA ASN A 516 -45.20 -23.97 3.26
C ASN A 516 -44.86 -25.36 2.69
N ALA A 517 -44.81 -25.49 1.36
CA ALA A 517 -44.34 -26.71 0.68
C ALA A 517 -42.85 -27.01 0.90
N ALA A 518 -41.98 -26.00 0.85
CA ALA A 518 -40.56 -26.16 1.13
C ALA A 518 -40.29 -26.45 2.62
N LEU A 519 -41.08 -25.88 3.54
CA LEU A 519 -41.01 -26.19 4.97
C LEU A 519 -41.44 -27.65 5.24
N ILE A 520 -42.51 -28.10 4.59
CA ILE A 520 -42.96 -29.50 4.64
C ILE A 520 -41.88 -30.43 4.06
N GLY A 521 -41.22 -30.03 2.98
CA GLY A 521 -40.10 -30.79 2.39
C GLY A 521 -38.91 -30.95 3.33
N VAL A 522 -38.51 -29.88 4.03
CA VAL A 522 -37.42 -29.93 5.02
C VAL A 522 -37.82 -30.81 6.21
N ILE A 523 -39.04 -30.68 6.73
CA ILE A 523 -39.53 -31.52 7.83
C ILE A 523 -39.57 -33.00 7.41
N ALA A 524 -40.06 -33.30 6.21
CA ALA A 524 -40.06 -34.67 5.68
C ALA A 524 -38.64 -35.24 5.56
N CYS A 525 -37.69 -34.44 5.07
CA CYS A 525 -36.28 -34.87 4.98
C CYS A 525 -35.69 -35.15 6.37
N VAL A 526 -35.93 -34.28 7.36
CA VAL A 526 -35.45 -34.48 8.74
C VAL A 526 -36.08 -35.73 9.36
N LEU A 527 -37.36 -35.99 9.13
CA LEU A 527 -38.03 -37.18 9.63
C LEU A 527 -37.48 -38.45 8.98
N VAL A 528 -37.26 -38.46 7.66
CA VAL A 528 -36.65 -39.59 6.94
C VAL A 528 -35.22 -39.83 7.45
N PHE A 529 -34.42 -38.77 7.61
CA PHE A 529 -33.05 -38.90 8.12
C PHE A 529 -33.03 -39.42 9.57
N SER A 530 -33.95 -38.97 10.41
CA SER A 530 -34.10 -39.45 11.79
C SER A 530 -34.52 -40.93 11.84
N LEU A 531 -35.39 -41.35 10.91
CA LEU A 531 -35.85 -42.73 10.80
C LEU A 531 -34.73 -43.65 10.28
N LEU A 532 -33.93 -43.18 9.33
CA LEU A 532 -32.71 -43.88 8.86
C LEU A 532 -31.67 -44.01 9.98
N ILE A 533 -31.40 -42.95 10.73
CA ILE A 533 -30.52 -43.01 11.91
C ILE A 533 -31.08 -44.00 12.94
N GLY A 534 -32.40 -43.97 13.19
CA GLY A 534 -33.07 -44.92 14.08
C GLY A 534 -32.93 -46.37 13.63
N LEU A 535 -33.06 -46.65 12.33
CA LEU A 535 -32.85 -47.97 11.73
C LEU A 535 -31.39 -48.42 11.84
N VAL A 536 -30.44 -47.53 11.57
CA VAL A 536 -29.00 -47.80 11.73
C VAL A 536 -28.68 -48.13 13.18
N LEU A 537 -29.15 -47.33 14.14
CA LEU A 537 -28.98 -47.58 15.58
C LEU A 537 -29.67 -48.87 16.03
N TYR A 538 -30.86 -49.17 15.48
CA TYR A 538 -31.54 -50.45 15.72
C TYR A 538 -30.71 -51.62 15.20
N HIS A 539 -30.12 -51.51 14.00
CA HIS A 539 -29.29 -52.53 13.38
C HIS A 539 -27.98 -52.75 14.14
N PHE A 540 -27.36 -51.68 14.65
CA PHE A 540 -26.21 -51.78 15.55
C PHE A 540 -26.58 -52.44 16.88
N LYS A 541 -27.74 -52.11 17.46
CA LYS A 541 -28.21 -52.71 18.72
C LYS A 541 -28.63 -54.18 18.58
N THR A 542 -29.13 -54.59 17.41
CA THR A 542 -29.42 -56.01 17.11
C THR A 542 -28.14 -56.78 16.78
N CYS A 543 -27.14 -56.16 16.13
CA CYS A 543 -25.80 -56.73 15.98
C CYS A 543 -25.11 -56.95 17.34
N ASP A 544 -25.19 -55.99 18.28
CA ASP A 544 -24.63 -56.12 19.63
C ASP A 544 -25.29 -57.29 20.41
N ARG A 545 -26.62 -57.43 20.30
CA ARG A 545 -27.33 -58.59 20.87
C ARG A 545 -26.95 -59.92 20.19
N GLY A 546 -26.59 -59.89 18.91
CA GLY A 546 -26.05 -61.03 18.18
C GLY A 546 -24.65 -61.42 18.65
N TYR A 547 -23.78 -60.42 18.82
CA TYR A 547 -22.43 -60.58 19.35
C TYR A 547 -22.43 -61.15 20.79
N ASP A 548 -23.31 -60.65 21.66
CA ASP A 548 -23.46 -61.17 23.03
C ASP A 548 -24.01 -62.61 23.08
N ARG A 549 -24.87 -63.00 22.12
CA ARG A 549 -25.32 -64.40 21.97
C ARG A 549 -24.19 -65.32 21.51
N VAL A 550 -23.35 -64.88 20.57
CA VAL A 550 -22.17 -65.64 20.11
C VAL A 550 -21.11 -65.77 21.21
N LYS A 551 -20.90 -64.71 22.01
CA LYS A 551 -19.99 -64.70 23.15
C LYS A 551 -20.43 -65.63 24.29
N LYS A 552 -21.75 -65.84 24.46
CA LYS A 552 -22.30 -66.84 25.41
C LYS A 552 -22.21 -68.29 24.92
N LEU A 553 -22.12 -68.51 23.60
CA LEU A 553 -22.03 -69.85 23.00
C LEU A 553 -20.58 -70.33 22.78
N SER A 554 -19.62 -69.41 22.70
CA SER A 554 -18.19 -69.70 22.58
C SER A 554 -17.51 -69.86 23.96
N GLY A 555 -17.94 -70.85 24.73
CA GLY A 555 -17.22 -71.31 25.91
C GLY A 555 -16.01 -72.17 25.54
N THR A 556 -14.91 -71.58 25.05
CA THR A 556 -13.62 -72.29 24.97
C THR A 556 -12.45 -71.30 24.94
N LYS A 557 -11.50 -71.49 25.85
CA LYS A 557 -10.25 -70.72 25.97
C LYS A 557 -9.46 -70.78 24.66
N LEU A 558 -9.10 -69.63 24.12
CA LEU A 558 -7.98 -69.49 23.17
C LEU A 558 -7.01 -68.44 23.71
N GLN A 559 -5.75 -68.85 23.74
CA GLN A 559 -4.62 -68.30 24.47
C GLN A 559 -4.08 -67.05 23.75
N MET A 560 -3.79 -65.97 24.50
CA MET A 560 -3.16 -64.78 23.93
C MET A 560 -1.69 -65.05 23.60
N PRO A 561 -1.21 -64.72 22.39
CA PRO A 561 0.19 -64.45 22.15
C PRO A 561 0.56 -63.07 22.72
N SER A 562 1.67 -63.03 23.42
CA SER A 562 2.34 -61.83 23.90
C SER A 562 2.84 -61.01 22.71
N ASP A 563 2.20 -59.87 22.44
CA ASP A 563 2.84 -58.67 21.90
C ASP A 563 1.87 -57.50 22.02
N PHE A 564 1.83 -56.94 23.23
CA PHE A 564 1.14 -55.70 23.54
C PHE A 564 2.18 -54.71 24.09
N GLU A 565 3.00 -54.17 23.20
CA GLU A 565 3.66 -52.91 23.48
C GLU A 565 3.44 -51.92 22.32
N LYS A 566 2.82 -50.80 22.69
CA LYS A 566 2.85 -49.47 22.06
C LYS A 566 1.70 -49.10 21.12
N LYS A 567 0.72 -48.44 21.77
CA LYS A 567 0.25 -47.07 21.49
C LYS A 567 -0.23 -46.76 20.06
N THR A 568 -1.55 -46.80 19.91
CA THR A 568 -2.40 -45.73 19.34
C THR A 568 -1.74 -44.67 18.46
N ARG A 569 -1.89 -44.81 17.13
CA ARG A 569 -2.21 -43.71 16.18
C ARG A 569 -2.40 -44.23 14.74
N TYR A 570 -3.61 -44.10 14.23
CA TYR A 570 -3.98 -44.04 12.80
C TYR A 570 -5.22 -43.12 12.80
N ARG A 571 -5.21 -41.87 12.34
CA ARG A 571 -4.89 -41.28 11.02
C ARG A 571 -5.67 -41.96 9.90
N SER A 572 -6.87 -41.45 9.66
CA SER A 572 -7.60 -41.63 8.40
C SER A 572 -6.97 -40.72 7.35
N GLU A 573 -6.12 -41.31 6.50
CA GLU A 573 -5.82 -40.76 5.18
C GLU A 573 -6.93 -41.24 4.24
N ILE A 574 -7.66 -40.30 3.66
CA ILE A 574 -8.44 -40.50 2.45
C ILE A 574 -7.47 -40.21 1.31
N ILE A 575 -7.08 -41.25 0.57
CA ILE A 575 -6.50 -41.12 -0.76
C ILE A 575 -7.57 -41.58 -1.73
N ILE A 576 -8.01 -40.65 -2.58
CA ILE A 576 -8.71 -40.94 -3.83
C ILE A 576 -7.62 -41.38 -4.81
N THR A 577 -7.69 -42.63 -5.27
CA THR A 577 -6.96 -43.09 -6.45
C THR A 577 -7.85 -42.88 -7.66
N ASP A 578 -7.37 -42.09 -8.62
CA ASP A 578 -7.76 -42.22 -10.02
C ASP A 578 -7.18 -43.55 -10.53
N ASP A 579 -8.03 -44.45 -11.00
CA ASP A 579 -7.63 -45.60 -11.81
C ASP A 579 -8.08 -45.35 -13.25
N ALA A 580 -7.10 -45.31 -14.14
CA ALA A 580 -7.26 -45.46 -15.58
C ALA A 580 -7.14 -46.95 -15.97
N ASP A 581 -7.99 -47.33 -16.91
CA ASP A 581 -7.82 -48.35 -17.95
C ASP A 581 -7.58 -49.82 -17.56
N HIS A 582 -8.61 -50.65 -17.81
CA HIS A 582 -8.71 -51.56 -18.96
C HIS A 582 -9.64 -52.74 -18.63
N GLU A 583 -10.61 -53.04 -19.49
CA GLU A 583 -10.65 -54.34 -20.20
C GLU A 583 -11.80 -54.44 -21.22
N ASN A 584 -11.43 -55.00 -22.37
CA ASN A 584 -12.28 -55.45 -23.47
C ASN A 584 -13.32 -56.48 -23.02
N VAL A 585 -14.55 -56.45 -23.56
CA VAL A 585 -15.25 -57.66 -24.05
C VAL A 585 -16.26 -57.29 -25.15
N ALA A 586 -16.15 -58.04 -26.27
CA ALA A 586 -17.07 -58.28 -27.39
C ALA A 586 -17.28 -57.20 -28.46
#